data_AF-A0A835V4Y2-F1
#
_entry.id   AF-A0A835V4Y2-F1
#
_cell.length_a   1.000
_cell.length_b   1.000
_cell.length_c   1.000
_cell.angle_alpha   90.00
_cell.angle_beta   90.00
_cell.angle_gamma   90.00
#
_symmetry.space_group_name_H-M   'P 1'
#
loop_
_entity.id
_entity.type
_entity.pdbx_description
1 polymer ?
#
loop_
_entity_poly.entity_id
_entity_poly.type
_entity_poly.pdbx_seq_one_letter_code
_entity_poly.pdbx_strand_id
1 'polypeptide(L)'
;MDGSSAPYNPQTVEEVFKDFKGRRAGLIKALTHDVEDFYQQCDPDKENLCLYGFPNERWEVNLPTEEVPPELPEPALGINFARMECKRKIGYLWFAVHSDAWLISVAFYFGARFGFDRAERKRLFDMINDLPTVLKL
;
A
#
# COMPACT_ATOMS: atom_id res chain seq x y z
N MET A 1 6.69 30.06 0.53
CA MET A 1 5.54 30.16 1.44
C MET A 1 5.23 28.75 1.88
N ASP A 2 5.48 28.50 3.17
CA ASP A 2 5.51 27.17 3.78
C ASP A 2 4.13 26.52 3.79
N GLY A 3 4.05 25.35 3.17
CA GLY A 3 2.92 24.43 3.24
C GLY A 3 3.38 23.14 3.88
N SER A 4 3.93 23.21 5.09
CA SER A 4 4.15 22.02 5.92
C SER A 4 2.79 21.41 6.20
N SER A 5 2.38 20.45 5.37
CA SER A 5 1.30 19.54 5.72
C SER A 5 1.70 18.89 7.04
N ALA A 6 0.97 19.19 8.11
CA ALA A 6 1.15 18.50 9.38
C ALA A 6 1.23 16.99 9.09
N PRO A 7 2.19 16.25 9.67
CA PRO A 7 2.32 14.82 9.41
C PRO A 7 0.96 14.18 9.74
N TYR A 8 0.35 13.58 8.72
CA TYR A 8 -0.93 12.90 8.86
C TYR A 8 -0.75 11.76 9.85
N ASN A 9 -1.32 11.92 11.04
CA ASN A 9 -1.14 11.01 12.17
C ASN A 9 -2.52 10.52 12.60
N PRO A 10 -3.08 9.47 11.95
CA PRO A 10 -4.37 8.92 12.36
C PRO A 10 -4.27 8.46 13.82
N GLN A 11 -5.26 8.68 14.70
CA GLN A 11 -5.13 8.29 16.13
C GLN A 11 -6.22 7.31 16.58
N THR A 12 -7.29 7.17 15.81
CA THR A 12 -8.44 6.30 16.11
C THR A 12 -8.56 5.14 15.12
N VAL A 13 -9.31 4.10 15.48
CA VAL A 13 -9.59 2.95 14.60
C VAL A 13 -10.18 3.41 13.27
N GLU A 14 -11.09 4.37 13.30
CA GLU A 14 -11.76 4.94 12.12
C GLU A 14 -10.79 5.71 11.23
N GLU A 15 -9.84 6.44 11.80
CA GLU A 15 -8.82 7.18 11.05
C GLU A 15 -7.79 6.24 10.43
N VAL A 16 -7.35 5.20 11.14
CA VAL A 16 -6.48 4.15 10.59
C VAL A 16 -7.20 3.38 9.49
N PHE A 17 -8.49 3.08 9.66
CA PHE A 17 -9.29 2.46 8.60
C PHE A 17 -9.51 3.40 7.40
N LYS A 18 -9.63 4.71 7.62
CA LYS A 18 -9.71 5.71 6.55
C LYS A 18 -8.39 5.76 5.76
N ASP A 19 -7.25 5.76 6.45
CA ASP A 19 -5.92 5.65 5.84
C ASP A 19 -5.83 4.38 4.98
N PHE A 20 -6.17 3.22 5.55
CA PHE A 20 -6.20 1.93 4.84
C PHE A 20 -7.04 2.00 3.56
N LYS A 21 -8.26 2.55 3.63
CA LYS A 21 -9.14 2.69 2.45
C LYS A 21 -8.55 3.58 1.38
N GLY A 22 -7.93 4.70 1.77
CA GLY A 22 -7.27 5.62 0.84
C GLY A 22 -6.15 4.92 0.07
N ARG A 23 -5.23 4.29 0.81
CA ARG A 23 -4.11 3.54 0.21
C ARG A 23 -4.61 2.40 -0.68
N ARG A 24 -5.62 1.64 -0.21
CA ARG A 24 -6.26 0.56 -0.96
C ARG A 24 -6.87 1.08 -2.27
N ALA A 25 -7.54 2.22 -2.26
CA ALA A 25 -8.10 2.82 -3.48
C ALA A 25 -7.01 3.20 -4.49
N GLY A 26 -5.90 3.78 -4.03
CA GLY A 26 -4.74 4.07 -4.87
C GLY A 26 -4.18 2.81 -5.54
N LEU A 27 -3.99 1.74 -4.77
CA LEU A 27 -3.48 0.46 -5.29
C LEU A 27 -4.44 -0.21 -6.27
N ILE A 28 -5.74 -0.18 -5.99
CA ILE A 28 -6.77 -0.67 -6.93
C ILE A 28 -6.67 0.11 -8.24
N LYS A 29 -6.56 1.44 -8.16
CA LYS A 29 -6.45 2.30 -9.33
C LYS A 29 -5.23 1.92 -10.18
N ALA A 30 -4.06 1.74 -9.55
CA ALA A 30 -2.82 1.30 -10.21
C ALA A 30 -3.00 -0.03 -10.96
N LEU A 31 -3.65 -1.00 -10.31
CA LEU A 31 -3.76 -2.37 -10.84
C LEU A 31 -4.97 -2.59 -11.76
N THR A 32 -5.83 -1.58 -11.95
CA THR A 32 -7.03 -1.68 -12.79
C THR A 32 -7.11 -0.58 -13.84
N HIS A 33 -7.35 0.67 -13.41
CA HIS A 33 -7.62 1.80 -14.30
C HIS A 33 -6.36 2.34 -14.94
N ASP A 34 -5.28 2.43 -14.16
CA ASP A 34 -4.00 2.99 -14.57
C ASP A 34 -2.97 1.89 -14.91
N VAL A 35 -3.44 0.68 -15.22
CA VAL A 35 -2.60 -0.51 -15.34
C VAL A 35 -1.47 -0.36 -16.37
N GLU A 36 -1.72 0.32 -17.49
CA GLU A 36 -0.68 0.53 -18.50
C GLU A 36 0.38 1.54 -18.06
N ASP A 37 -0.01 2.58 -17.32
CA ASP A 37 0.91 3.55 -16.73
C ASP A 37 1.77 2.88 -15.64
N PHE A 38 1.13 2.11 -14.75
CA PHE A 38 1.81 1.29 -13.76
C PHE A 38 2.85 0.35 -14.41
N TYR A 39 2.45 -0.40 -15.45
CA TYR A 39 3.38 -1.28 -16.16
C TYR A 39 4.52 -0.49 -16.80
N GLN A 40 4.26 0.66 -17.42
CA GLN A 40 5.29 1.50 -18.03
C GLN A 40 6.32 1.99 -17.02
N GLN A 41 5.88 2.38 -15.82
CA GLN A 41 6.77 2.84 -14.74
C GLN A 41 7.61 1.72 -14.13
N CYS A 42 7.16 0.46 -14.22
CA CYS A 42 7.92 -0.73 -13.86
C CYS A 42 9.00 -1.06 -14.91
N ASP A 43 10.03 -0.22 -14.97
CA ASP A 43 11.17 -0.33 -15.87
C ASP A 43 12.20 -1.34 -15.32
N PRO A 44 12.48 -2.46 -16.02
CA PRO A 44 13.44 -3.47 -15.55
C PRO A 44 14.89 -2.98 -15.55
N ASP A 45 15.21 -1.89 -16.24
CA ASP A 45 16.56 -1.32 -16.28
C ASP A 45 16.84 -0.38 -15.09
N LYS A 46 15.84 -0.12 -14.24
CA LYS A 46 15.98 0.63 -12.99
C LYS A 46 16.32 -0.27 -11.80
N GLU A 47 16.84 0.35 -10.75
CA GLU A 47 16.96 -0.28 -9.44
C GLU A 47 15.61 -0.82 -8.92
N ASN A 48 15.66 -1.68 -7.90
CA ASN A 48 14.48 -2.42 -7.44
C ASN A 48 13.37 -1.46 -6.96
N LEU A 49 12.23 -1.47 -7.66
CA LEU A 49 11.10 -0.58 -7.37
C LEU A 49 10.07 -1.23 -6.43
N CYS A 50 9.28 -0.38 -5.78
CA CYS A 50 8.12 -0.71 -4.95
C CYS A 50 6.86 -0.02 -5.50
N LEU A 51 5.68 -0.57 -5.19
CA LEU A 51 4.38 0.06 -5.45
C LEU A 51 3.80 0.57 -4.13
N TYR A 52 3.57 1.88 -4.05
CA TYR A 52 3.01 2.55 -2.88
C TYR A 52 1.58 2.99 -3.13
N GLY A 53 0.75 2.86 -2.10
CA GLY A 53 -0.56 3.49 -1.99
C GLY A 53 -0.56 4.58 -0.92
N PHE A 54 -1.22 5.70 -1.21
CA PHE A 54 -1.28 6.85 -0.30
C PHE A 54 -2.69 7.11 0.23
N PRO A 55 -2.83 7.73 1.41
CA PRO A 55 -4.14 7.99 2.03
C PRO A 55 -5.06 8.91 1.21
N ASN A 56 -4.49 9.66 0.27
CA ASN A 56 -5.20 10.53 -0.66
C ASN A 56 -5.63 9.82 -1.96
N GLU A 57 -5.68 8.48 -1.94
CA GLU A 57 -6.13 7.64 -3.06
C GLU A 57 -5.22 7.68 -4.29
N ARG A 58 -3.97 8.14 -4.10
CA ARG A 58 -2.92 8.09 -5.13
C ARG A 58 -2.05 6.85 -4.96
N TRP A 59 -1.34 6.52 -6.02
CA TRP A 59 -0.31 5.49 -6.05
C TRP A 59 0.97 6.04 -6.67
N GLU A 60 2.09 5.38 -6.40
CA GLU A 60 3.39 5.73 -6.96
C GLU A 60 4.26 4.48 -7.09
N VAL A 61 5.06 4.41 -8.15
CA VAL A 61 6.17 3.45 -8.28
C VAL A 61 7.47 4.20 -8.01
N ASN A 62 8.15 3.83 -6.93
CA ASN A 62 9.39 4.52 -6.52
C ASN A 62 10.34 3.53 -5.82
N LEU A 63 11.57 3.99 -5.55
CA LEU A 63 12.54 3.26 -4.74
C LEU A 63 12.04 3.08 -3.29
N PRO A 64 12.51 2.04 -2.58
CA PRO A 64 12.36 1.97 -1.12
C PRO A 64 12.93 3.22 -0.44
N THR A 65 12.44 3.59 0.74
CA THR A 65 13.02 4.71 1.47
C THR A 65 14.48 4.43 1.86
N GLU A 66 15.32 5.46 1.86
CA GLU A 66 16.70 5.39 2.33
C GLU A 66 16.80 5.52 3.86
N GLU A 67 15.70 5.83 4.55
CA GLU A 67 15.67 5.98 6.01
C GLU A 67 15.91 4.66 6.75
N VAL A 68 16.73 4.71 7.81
CA VAL A 68 17.09 3.53 8.62
C VAL A 68 16.88 3.80 10.12
N PRO A 69 15.87 3.19 10.77
CA PRO A 69 14.81 2.36 10.19
C PRO A 69 13.74 3.21 9.45
N PRO A 70 13.03 2.64 8.47
CA PRO A 70 11.93 3.33 7.79
C PRO A 70 10.77 3.61 8.76
N GLU A 71 10.04 4.70 8.52
CA GLU A 71 8.89 5.05 9.36
C GLU A 71 7.75 4.02 9.23
N LEU A 72 7.42 3.59 8.01
CA LEU A 72 6.37 2.62 7.73
C LEU A 72 6.95 1.28 7.27
N PRO A 73 6.19 0.17 7.40
CA PRO A 73 6.53 -1.07 6.72
C PRO A 73 6.73 -0.84 5.22
N GLU A 74 7.79 -1.41 4.66
CA GLU A 74 8.12 -1.31 3.24
C GLU A 74 7.25 -2.28 2.40
N PRO A 75 6.80 -1.87 1.19
CA PRO A 75 6.16 -2.77 0.24
C PRO A 75 7.11 -3.84 -0.32
N ALA A 76 6.58 -4.72 -1.19
CA ALA A 76 7.40 -5.67 -1.90
C ALA A 76 8.38 -4.96 -2.86
N LEU A 77 9.66 -5.33 -2.76
CA LEU A 77 10.76 -4.78 -3.53
C LEU A 77 11.00 -5.58 -4.82
N GLY A 78 11.38 -4.89 -5.90
CA GLY A 78 11.75 -5.53 -7.18
C GLY A 78 10.54 -5.85 -8.06
N ILE A 79 9.46 -5.09 -7.95
CA ILE A 79 8.24 -5.30 -8.74
C ILE A 79 8.47 -5.17 -10.25
N ASN A 80 9.52 -4.44 -10.65
CA ASN A 80 9.89 -4.19 -12.03
C ASN A 80 10.47 -5.43 -12.74
N PHE A 81 11.03 -6.40 -12.02
CA PHE A 81 11.47 -7.66 -12.62
C PHE A 81 10.31 -8.61 -12.95
N ALA A 82 9.22 -8.53 -12.19
CA ALA A 82 8.02 -9.34 -12.43
C ALA A 82 7.38 -9.04 -13.80
N ARG A 83 7.65 -7.86 -14.38
CA ARG A 83 7.23 -7.49 -15.75
C ARG A 83 7.87 -8.37 -16.83
N MET A 84 9.10 -8.83 -16.61
CA MET A 84 9.82 -9.65 -17.60
C MET A 84 9.36 -11.11 -17.61
N GLU A 85 8.94 -11.63 -16.45
CA GLU A 85 8.77 -13.08 -16.26
C GLU A 85 7.30 -13.53 -16.26
N CYS A 86 6.35 -12.63 -15.97
CA CYS A 86 4.95 -13.01 -15.78
C CYS A 86 4.06 -12.70 -16.99
N LYS A 87 3.24 -13.69 -17.41
CA LYS A 87 2.03 -13.42 -18.21
C LYS A 87 1.17 -12.39 -17.47
N ARG A 88 0.59 -11.39 -18.15
CA ARG A 88 -0.14 -10.25 -17.56
C ARG A 88 -1.08 -10.62 -16.38
N LYS A 89 -1.76 -11.77 -16.45
CA LYS A 89 -2.64 -12.28 -15.38
C LYS A 89 -1.90 -12.78 -14.12
N ILE A 90 -0.75 -13.43 -14.28
CA ILE A 90 0.07 -13.93 -13.16
C ILE A 90 0.74 -12.75 -12.45
N GLY A 91 1.18 -11.73 -13.21
CA GLY A 91 1.73 -10.49 -12.66
C GLY A 91 0.73 -9.78 -11.76
N TYR A 92 -0.51 -9.59 -12.24
CA TYR A 92 -1.60 -9.00 -11.44
C TYR A 92 -1.80 -9.69 -10.08
N LEU A 93 -1.92 -11.03 -10.08
CA LEU A 93 -2.12 -11.82 -8.86
C LEU A 93 -1.00 -11.57 -7.84
N TRP A 94 0.25 -11.54 -8.31
CA TRP A 94 1.41 -11.29 -7.46
C TRP A 94 1.38 -9.87 -6.87
N PHE A 95 1.20 -8.85 -7.71
CA PHE A 95 1.11 -7.46 -7.25
C PHE A 95 -0.03 -7.26 -6.24
N ALA A 96 -1.20 -7.84 -6.49
CA ALA A 96 -2.36 -7.71 -5.63
C ALA A 96 -2.15 -8.36 -4.25
N VAL A 97 -1.62 -9.59 -4.20
CA VAL A 97 -1.35 -10.30 -2.93
C VAL A 97 -0.34 -9.54 -2.07
N HIS A 98 0.76 -9.06 -2.67
CA HIS A 98 1.77 -8.28 -1.95
C HIS A 98 1.23 -6.92 -1.49
N SER A 99 0.37 -6.29 -2.28
CA SER A 99 -0.33 -5.06 -1.92
C SER A 99 -1.27 -5.25 -0.73
N ASP A 100 -2.07 -6.33 -0.73
CA ASP A 100 -2.97 -6.69 0.36
C ASP A 100 -2.21 -6.92 1.68
N ALA A 101 -1.08 -7.64 1.62
CA ALA A 101 -0.22 -7.89 2.78
C ALA A 101 0.38 -6.59 3.34
N TRP A 102 0.86 -5.72 2.45
CA TRP A 102 1.43 -4.43 2.83
C TRP A 102 0.39 -3.52 3.51
N LEU A 103 -0.82 -3.42 2.96
CA LEU A 103 -1.91 -2.63 3.55
C LEU A 103 -2.24 -3.05 4.99
N ILE A 104 -2.32 -4.37 5.26
CA ILE A 104 -2.54 -4.88 6.61
C ILE A 104 -1.34 -4.54 7.51
N SER A 105 -0.11 -4.68 7.02
CA SER A 105 1.10 -4.34 7.77
C SER A 105 1.09 -2.87 8.22
N VAL A 106 0.80 -1.94 7.31
CA VAL A 106 0.72 -0.49 7.61
C VAL A 106 -0.40 -0.19 8.62
N ALA A 107 -1.59 -0.76 8.42
CA ALA A 107 -2.73 -0.53 9.32
C ALA A 107 -2.43 -1.00 10.76
N PHE A 108 -1.79 -2.16 10.92
CA PHE A 108 -1.44 -2.69 12.24
C PHE A 108 -0.17 -2.06 12.83
N TYR A 109 0.75 -1.56 12.00
CA TYR A 109 1.84 -0.70 12.46
C TYR A 109 1.28 0.55 13.14
N PHE A 110 0.32 1.23 12.50
CA PHE A 110 -0.37 2.37 13.08
C PHE A 110 -1.13 1.99 14.35
N GLY A 111 -1.89 0.88 14.33
CA GLY A 111 -2.56 0.38 15.52
C GLY A 111 -1.59 0.17 16.71
N ALA A 112 -0.40 -0.38 16.47
CA ALA A 112 0.63 -0.52 17.51
C ALA A 112 1.19 0.84 17.97
N ARG A 113 1.51 1.74 17.03
CA ARG A 113 2.04 3.09 17.30
C ARG A 113 1.08 3.94 18.14
N PHE A 114 -0.23 3.77 17.95
CA PHE A 114 -1.28 4.50 18.68
C PHE A 114 -1.80 3.77 19.91
N GLY A 115 -1.23 2.60 20.23
CA GLY A 115 -1.56 1.88 21.47
C GLY A 115 -2.89 1.15 21.46
N PHE A 116 -3.38 0.72 20.29
CA PHE A 116 -4.65 0.00 20.17
C PHE A 116 -4.66 -1.26 21.04
N ASP A 117 -5.71 -1.40 21.84
CA ASP A 117 -5.95 -2.56 22.67
C ASP A 117 -6.46 -3.77 21.85
N ARG A 118 -6.82 -4.85 22.54
CA ARG A 118 -7.34 -6.07 21.89
C ARG A 118 -8.65 -5.82 21.13
N ALA A 119 -9.56 -5.04 21.69
CA ALA A 119 -10.86 -4.76 21.11
C ALA A 119 -10.72 -3.85 19.87
N GLU A 120 -9.85 -2.84 19.93
CA GLU A 120 -9.58 -1.93 18.83
C GLU A 120 -8.90 -2.64 17.65
N ARG A 121 -7.90 -3.49 17.91
CA ARG A 121 -7.28 -4.33 16.86
C ARG A 121 -8.29 -5.27 16.21
N LYS A 122 -9.19 -5.87 17.00
CA LYS A 122 -10.27 -6.71 16.47
C LYS A 122 -11.22 -5.88 15.59
N ARG A 123 -11.65 -4.72 16.07
CA ARG A 123 -12.55 -3.83 15.33
C ARG A 123 -11.94 -3.36 14.01
N LEU A 124 -10.67 -2.97 14.02
CA LEU A 124 -9.94 -2.62 12.80
C LEU A 124 -9.90 -3.78 11.80
N PHE A 125 -9.59 -4.98 12.27
CA PHE A 125 -9.57 -6.18 11.42
C PHE A 125 -10.94 -6.47 10.81
N ASP A 126 -12.01 -6.42 11.61
CA ASP A 126 -13.38 -6.65 11.13
C ASP A 126 -13.74 -5.64 10.03
N MET A 127 -13.45 -4.34 10.24
CA MET A 127 -13.69 -3.29 9.24
C MET A 127 -12.87 -3.49 7.94
N ILE A 128 -11.61 -3.91 8.05
CA ILE A 128 -10.77 -4.25 6.89
C ILE A 128 -11.37 -5.42 6.12
N ASN A 129 -11.82 -6.45 6.82
CA ASN A 129 -12.30 -7.70 6.23
C ASN A 129 -13.72 -7.61 5.65
N ASP A 130 -14.49 -6.55 5.97
CA ASP A 130 -15.75 -6.22 5.32
C ASP A 130 -15.58 -5.72 3.87
N LEU A 131 -14.34 -5.40 3.47
CA LEU A 131 -14.00 -5.03 2.09
C LEU A 131 -13.39 -6.23 1.33
N PRO A 132 -13.67 -6.37 0.01
CA PRO A 132 -12.92 -7.33 -0.78
C PRO A 132 -11.44 -6.94 -0.80
N THR A 133 -10.56 -7.93 -0.78
CA THR A 133 -9.12 -7.70 -0.96
C THR A 133 -8.85 -7.13 -2.35
N VAL A 134 -7.72 -6.45 -2.56
CA VAL A 134 -7.30 -5.97 -3.89
C VAL A 134 -7.29 -7.13 -4.88
N LEU A 135 -6.84 -8.30 -4.44
CA LEU A 135 -6.86 -9.53 -5.23
C LEU A 135 -8.26 -9.96 -5.73
N LYS A 136 -9.31 -9.71 -4.94
CA LYS A 136 -10.67 -10.22 -5.23
C LYS A 136 -11.49 -9.25 -6.08
N LEU A 137 -10.89 -8.13 -6.50
CA LEU A 137 -11.45 -7.18 -7.45
C LEU A 137 -11.02 -7.56 -8.88
#